data_AF-A0A0B1SH04-F1
#
_entry.id   AF-A0A0B1SH04-F1
#
_cell.length_a   1.000
_cell.length_b   1.000
_cell.length_c   1.000
_cell.angle_alpha   90.00
_cell.angle_beta   90.00
_cell.angle_gamma   90.00
#
_symmetry.space_group_name_H-M   'P 1'
#
loop_
_entity.id
_entity.type
_entity.pdbx_description
1 polymer ?
#
loop_
_entity_poly.entity_id
_entity_poly.type
_entity_poly.pdbx_seq_one_letter_code
_entity_poly.pdbx_strand_id
1 'polypeptide(L)'
;RAKKIEWCSFEIIEAIFECVIYLSKSEVRWRYLQIISDVDAPLKTNLEAVRILKAMNGSFNTEILPFERYRLNRKRLKNSPLPPVKSSMAAIFSREAADFMTNSDVIYKQLKFFNGTSCADESLWGTIAGNLDSEENLQI
;
A
#
# COMPACT_ATOMS: atom_id res chain seq x y z
N ARG A 1 -5.14 20.75 -1.99
CA ARG A 1 -3.94 21.31 -2.67
C ARG A 1 -2.93 20.19 -2.79
N ALA A 2 -2.35 19.95 -3.96
CA ALA A 2 -1.38 18.87 -4.14
C ALA A 2 -0.16 19.08 -3.23
N LYS A 3 0.33 18.00 -2.61
CA LYS A 3 1.52 18.02 -1.75
C LYS A 3 2.78 18.13 -2.60
N LYS A 4 3.81 18.79 -2.07
CA LYS A 4 5.14 18.76 -2.68
C LYS A 4 5.75 17.40 -2.36
N ILE A 5 6.09 16.65 -3.41
CA ILE A 5 6.67 15.31 -3.28
C ILE A 5 8.17 15.40 -3.50
N GLU A 6 8.94 14.84 -2.57
CA GLU A 6 10.39 14.67 -2.69
C GLU A 6 10.75 13.19 -2.66
N TRP A 7 11.89 12.81 -3.24
CA TRP A 7 12.33 11.41 -3.26
C TRP A 7 12.46 10.86 -1.84
N CYS A 8 11.94 9.64 -1.62
CA CYS A 8 11.89 8.97 -0.32
C CYS A 8 11.14 9.71 0.81
N SER A 9 10.35 10.73 0.47
CA SER A 9 9.53 11.47 1.44
C SER A 9 8.27 10.70 1.84
N PHE A 10 7.76 10.98 3.05
CA PHE A 10 6.53 10.36 3.55
C PHE A 10 5.30 10.81 2.74
N GLU A 11 5.37 12.00 2.17
CA GLU A 11 4.33 12.63 1.35
C GLU A 11 3.97 11.77 0.13
N ILE A 12 4.87 10.91 -0.36
CA ILE A 12 4.58 9.94 -1.43
C ILE A 12 3.44 9.01 -1.01
N ILE A 13 3.61 8.26 0.09
CA ILE A 13 2.56 7.33 0.54
C ILE A 13 1.33 8.04 1.04
N GLU A 14 1.49 9.20 1.66
CA GLU A 14 0.36 9.96 2.15
C GLU A 14 -0.53 10.42 0.98
N ALA A 15 0.06 10.93 -0.10
CA ALA A 15 -0.68 11.32 -1.30
C ALA A 15 -1.33 10.13 -2.01
N ILE A 16 -0.60 9.01 -2.16
CA ILE A 16 -1.16 7.81 -2.79
C ILE A 16 -2.31 7.24 -1.94
N PHE A 17 -2.15 7.18 -0.61
CA PHE A 17 -3.19 6.66 0.28
C PHE A 17 -4.45 7.54 0.31
N GLU A 18 -4.30 8.87 0.20
CA GLU A 18 -5.42 9.79 -0.03
C GLU A 18 -6.19 9.47 -1.32
N CYS A 19 -5.48 9.12 -2.41
CA CYS A 19 -6.12 8.64 -3.64
C CYS A 19 -6.87 7.32 -3.43
N VAL A 20 -6.32 6.38 -2.65
CA VAL A 20 -6.99 5.13 -2.30
C VAL A 20 -8.28 5.40 -1.53
N ILE A 21 -8.26 6.30 -0.54
CA ILE A 21 -9.45 6.73 0.21
C ILE A 21 -10.50 7.34 -0.73
N TYR A 22 -10.08 8.20 -1.64
CA TYR A 22 -10.97 8.84 -2.61
C TYR A 22 -11.64 7.80 -3.53
N LEU A 23 -10.87 6.84 -4.05
CA LEU A 23 -11.37 5.80 -4.95
C LEU A 23 -12.26 4.76 -4.26
N SER A 24 -11.96 4.41 -3.00
CA SER A 24 -12.80 3.54 -2.15
C SER A 24 -14.22 4.11 -1.97
N LYS A 25 -14.30 5.43 -1.76
CA LYS A 25 -15.57 6.17 -1.61
C LYS A 25 -16.28 6.46 -2.93
N SER A 26 -15.67 6.18 -4.08
CA SER A 26 -16.25 6.44 -5.39
C SER A 26 -17.38 5.47 -5.72
N GLU A 27 -18.45 5.99 -6.32
CA GLU A 27 -19.56 5.21 -6.87
C GLU A 27 -19.17 4.41 -8.13
N VAL A 28 -18.02 4.72 -8.72
CA VAL A 28 -17.50 4.00 -9.88
C VAL A 28 -17.14 2.56 -9.48
N ARG A 29 -17.73 1.59 -10.18
CA ARG A 29 -17.49 0.15 -9.96
C ARG A 29 -16.21 -0.34 -10.63
N TRP A 30 -15.06 0.11 -10.12
CA TRP A 30 -13.75 -0.40 -10.51
C TRP A 30 -13.44 -1.74 -9.79
N ARG A 31 -12.46 -2.51 -10.29
CA ARG A 31 -12.13 -3.86 -9.77
C ARG A 31 -10.76 -3.94 -9.13
N TYR A 32 -9.76 -3.34 -9.77
CA TYR A 32 -8.39 -3.28 -9.26
C TYR A 32 -7.86 -1.86 -9.41
N LEU A 33 -7.01 -1.47 -8.47
CA LEU A 33 -6.18 -0.28 -8.54
C LEU A 33 -4.73 -0.72 -8.79
N GLN A 34 -4.08 -0.06 -9.73
CA GLN A 34 -2.65 -0.21 -9.99
C GLN A 34 -1.97 1.13 -9.74
N ILE A 35 -0.95 1.13 -8.89
CA ILE A 35 -0.14 2.30 -8.61
C ILE A 35 0.99 2.36 -9.65
N ILE A 36 1.06 3.48 -10.38
CA ILE A 36 2.06 3.77 -11.40
C ILE A 36 2.62 5.19 -11.21
N SER A 37 3.76 5.45 -11.84
CA SER A 37 4.43 6.73 -11.94
C SER A 37 4.51 7.21 -13.40
N ASP A 38 4.89 8.47 -13.61
CA ASP A 38 4.96 9.08 -14.94
C ASP A 38 6.00 8.44 -15.88
N VAL A 39 6.94 7.66 -15.32
CA VAL A 39 7.99 6.97 -16.09
C VAL A 39 7.64 5.50 -16.37
N ASP A 40 6.49 5.01 -15.90
CA ASP A 40 6.04 3.65 -16.18
C ASP A 40 5.38 3.54 -17.56
N ALA A 41 5.64 2.43 -18.26
CA ALA A 41 5.05 2.13 -19.56
C ALA A 41 4.47 0.70 -19.57
N PRO A 42 3.28 0.49 -20.18
CA PRO A 42 2.66 -0.82 -20.23
C PRO A 42 3.42 -1.77 -21.16
N LEU A 43 3.80 -2.95 -20.64
CA LEU A 43 4.41 -4.04 -21.42
C LEU A 43 3.39 -5.10 -21.88
N LYS A 44 2.11 -4.90 -21.55
CA LYS A 44 0.99 -5.76 -21.89
C LYS A 44 -0.13 -4.91 -22.46
N THR A 45 -0.87 -5.47 -23.40
CA THR A 45 -2.10 -4.86 -23.89
C THR A 45 -3.15 -4.83 -22.77
N ASN A 46 -4.15 -3.97 -22.91
CA ASN A 46 -5.25 -3.90 -21.96
C ASN A 46 -5.98 -5.26 -21.80
N LEU A 47 -6.15 -6.04 -22.88
CA LEU A 47 -6.80 -7.36 -22.80
C LEU A 47 -5.96 -8.35 -21.98
N GLU A 48 -4.65 -8.35 -22.14
CA GLU A 48 -3.74 -9.19 -21.35
C GLU A 48 -3.75 -8.78 -19.88
N ALA A 49 -3.67 -7.48 -19.59
CA ALA A 49 -3.77 -6.97 -18.22
C ALA A 49 -5.08 -7.39 -17.54
N VAL A 50 -6.22 -7.24 -18.22
CA VAL A 50 -7.53 -7.68 -17.70
C VAL A 50 -7.55 -9.19 -17.42
N ARG A 51 -6.94 -10.01 -18.28
CA ARG A 51 -6.85 -11.47 -18.06
C ARG A 51 -6.01 -11.80 -16.82
N ILE A 52 -4.88 -11.13 -16.65
CA ILE A 52 -4.01 -11.28 -15.46
C ILE A 52 -4.77 -10.89 -14.18
N LEU A 53 -5.40 -9.71 -14.18
CA LEU A 53 -6.16 -9.23 -13.02
C LEU A 53 -7.34 -10.14 -12.68
N LYS A 54 -8.01 -10.74 -13.67
CA LYS A 54 -9.04 -11.76 -13.40
C LYS A 54 -8.44 -13.02 -12.79
N ALA A 55 -7.29 -13.48 -13.29
CA ALA A 55 -6.60 -14.65 -12.76
C ALA A 55 -6.08 -14.45 -11.33
N MET A 56 -5.78 -13.20 -10.94
CA MET A 56 -5.40 -12.85 -9.56
C MET A 56 -6.53 -13.04 -8.54
N ASN A 57 -7.80 -13.11 -8.97
CA ASN A 57 -8.95 -13.45 -8.11
C ASN A 57 -8.99 -12.75 -6.73
N GLY A 58 -8.77 -11.44 -6.71
CA GLY A 58 -8.80 -10.62 -5.50
C GLY A 58 -7.49 -10.58 -4.71
N SER A 59 -6.45 -11.31 -5.13
CA SER A 59 -5.14 -11.27 -4.49
C SER A 59 -4.48 -9.90 -4.57
N PHE A 60 -3.71 -9.57 -3.54
CA PHE A 60 -2.85 -8.39 -3.48
C PHE A 60 -1.50 -8.73 -4.11
N ASN A 61 -1.06 -7.93 -5.10
CA ASN A 61 0.24 -8.09 -5.74
C ASN A 61 1.14 -6.90 -5.40
N THR A 62 2.24 -7.19 -4.73
CA THR A 62 3.31 -6.25 -4.41
C THR A 62 4.60 -7.04 -4.18
N GLU A 63 5.74 -6.36 -4.21
CA GLU A 63 7.01 -6.96 -3.85
C GLU A 63 7.05 -7.22 -2.33
N ILE A 64 7.64 -8.35 -1.93
CA ILE A 64 7.81 -8.72 -0.52
C ILE A 64 9.29 -9.04 -0.29
N LEU A 65 9.94 -8.23 0.55
CA LEU A 65 11.34 -8.37 0.93
C LEU A 65 11.52 -8.20 2.45
N PRO A 66 12.61 -8.74 3.03
CA PRO A 66 12.95 -8.49 4.42
C PRO A 66 13.08 -6.99 4.71
N PHE A 67 12.45 -6.54 5.80
CA PHE A 67 12.46 -5.14 6.16
C PHE A 67 13.84 -4.65 6.61
N GLU A 68 14.23 -3.49 6.08
CA GLU A 68 15.53 -2.86 6.31
C GLU A 68 15.49 -1.98 7.57
N ARG A 69 15.99 -2.52 8.69
CA ARG A 69 15.88 -1.85 10.01
C ARG A 69 16.47 -0.44 10.07
N TYR A 70 17.47 -0.11 9.25
CA TYR A 70 18.07 1.22 9.23
C TYR A 70 17.07 2.31 8.80
N ARG A 71 16.02 1.96 8.06
CA ARG A 71 14.97 2.89 7.61
C ARG A 71 14.09 3.42 8.74
N LEU A 72 14.10 2.77 9.91
CA LEU A 72 13.36 3.24 11.08
C LEU A 72 13.89 4.55 11.65
N ASN A 73 15.09 5.00 11.24
CA ASN A 73 15.77 6.15 11.81
C ASN A 73 15.87 6.01 13.35
N ARG A 74 15.18 6.86 14.11
CA ARG A 74 15.17 6.84 15.59
C ARG A 74 14.03 6.00 16.17
N LYS A 75 13.15 5.43 15.35
CA LYS A 75 12.00 4.64 15.81
C LYS A 75 12.42 3.23 16.21
N ARG A 76 11.64 2.63 17.12
CA ARG A 76 11.84 1.25 17.57
C ARG A 76 10.84 0.34 16.86
N LEU A 77 11.31 -0.79 16.34
CA LEU A 77 10.50 -1.79 15.65
C LEU A 77 9.26 -2.22 16.46
N LYS A 78 9.41 -2.40 17.78
CA LYS A 78 8.34 -2.78 18.70
C LYS A 78 7.18 -1.78 18.80
N ASN A 79 7.36 -0.55 18.31
CA ASN A 79 6.33 0.48 18.30
C ASN A 79 5.52 0.47 16.99
N SER A 80 5.89 -0.38 16.02
CA SER A 80 5.14 -0.54 14.78
C SER A 80 3.84 -1.32 15.06
N PRO A 81 2.67 -0.83 14.64
CA PRO A 81 1.40 -1.55 14.79
C PRO A 81 1.39 -2.93 14.14
N LEU A 82 2.00 -3.04 12.96
CA LEU A 82 2.18 -4.27 12.20
C LEU A 82 3.67 -4.55 12.00
N PRO A 83 4.09 -5.82 11.91
CA PRO A 83 5.44 -6.19 11.48
C PRO A 83 5.77 -5.57 10.11
N PRO A 84 6.72 -4.62 10.03
CA PRO A 84 7.07 -3.99 8.77
C PRO A 84 7.68 -4.99 7.79
N VAL A 85 7.32 -4.84 6.53
CA VAL A 85 7.82 -5.62 5.39
C VAL A 85 8.30 -4.63 4.33
N LYS A 86 9.43 -4.88 3.70
CA LYS A 86 9.90 -4.06 2.57
C LYS A 86 9.12 -4.44 1.31
N SER A 87 8.72 -3.45 0.54
CA SER A 87 8.04 -3.61 -0.75
C SER A 87 8.50 -2.55 -1.75
N SER A 88 7.99 -2.63 -2.96
CA SER A 88 8.03 -1.53 -3.92
C SER A 88 6.96 -0.49 -3.57
N MET A 89 7.10 0.73 -4.11
CA MET A 89 6.02 1.71 -4.17
C MET A 89 4.87 1.21 -5.06
N ALA A 90 5.17 0.40 -6.07
CA ALA A 90 4.18 -0.17 -6.96
C ALA A 90 3.42 -1.32 -6.27
N ALA A 91 2.10 -1.29 -6.40
CA ALA A 91 1.23 -2.36 -5.95
C ALA A 91 -0.04 -2.43 -6.81
N ILE A 92 -0.64 -3.60 -6.83
CA ILE A 92 -1.94 -3.88 -7.45
C ILE A 92 -2.82 -4.59 -6.43
N PHE A 93 -4.00 -4.05 -6.19
CA PHE A 93 -4.94 -4.63 -5.24
C PHE A 93 -6.39 -4.39 -5.64
N SER A 94 -7.29 -5.22 -5.12
CA SER A 94 -8.71 -5.18 -5.44
C SER A 94 -9.42 -4.00 -4.77
N ARG A 95 -10.64 -3.70 -5.24
CA ARG A 95 -11.52 -2.72 -4.57
C ARG A 95 -11.81 -3.13 -3.14
N GLU A 96 -12.05 -4.41 -2.91
CA GLU A 96 -12.33 -4.97 -1.59
C GLU A 96 -11.15 -4.75 -0.63
N ALA A 97 -9.91 -4.92 -1.11
CA ALA A 97 -8.71 -4.61 -0.34
C ALA A 97 -8.59 -3.10 -0.05
N ALA A 98 -8.89 -2.23 -1.01
CA ALA A 98 -8.89 -0.78 -0.78
C ALA A 98 -9.94 -0.36 0.25
N ASP A 99 -11.15 -0.92 0.17
CA ASP A 99 -12.22 -0.67 1.12
C ASP A 99 -11.82 -1.13 2.52
N PHE A 100 -11.22 -2.31 2.66
CA PHE A 100 -10.67 -2.79 3.92
C PHE A 100 -9.61 -1.82 4.48
N MET A 101 -8.59 -1.50 3.68
CA MET A 101 -7.47 -0.66 4.10
C MET A 101 -7.91 0.72 4.58
N THR A 102 -8.90 1.31 3.90
CA THR A 102 -9.37 2.67 4.18
C THR A 102 -10.31 2.77 5.38
N ASN A 103 -10.79 1.64 5.88
CA ASN A 103 -11.63 1.53 7.07
C ASN A 103 -10.90 0.91 8.29
N SER A 104 -9.64 0.47 8.15
CA SER A 104 -8.86 -0.11 9.25
C SER A 104 -8.10 0.95 10.06
N ASP A 105 -8.38 1.01 11.35
CA ASP A 105 -7.65 1.84 12.32
C ASP A 105 -6.18 1.42 12.47
N VAL A 106 -5.89 0.11 12.36
CA VAL A 106 -4.51 -0.40 12.48
C VAL A 106 -3.68 0.06 11.28
N ILE A 107 -4.26 0.07 10.09
CA ILE A 107 -3.60 0.56 8.88
C ILE A 107 -3.34 2.07 8.97
N TYR A 108 -4.29 2.86 9.47
CA TYR A 108 -4.03 4.29 9.72
C TYR A 108 -2.92 4.51 10.75
N LYS A 109 -2.87 3.71 11.82
CA LYS A 109 -1.77 3.75 12.80
C LYS A 109 -0.45 3.36 12.14
N GLN A 110 -0.45 2.37 11.24
CA GLN A 110 0.74 1.92 10.53
C GLN A 110 1.27 3.00 9.57
N LEU A 111 0.38 3.64 8.81
CA LEU A 111 0.71 4.79 7.96
C LEU A 111 1.36 5.90 8.79
N LYS A 112 0.75 6.28 9.93
CA LYS A 112 1.33 7.28 10.85
C LYS A 112 2.66 6.82 11.45
N PHE A 113 2.84 5.52 11.71
CA PHE A 113 4.11 4.98 12.18
C PHE A 113 5.24 5.17 11.15
N PHE A 114 4.96 5.13 9.86
CA PHE A 114 5.97 5.39 8.83
C PHE A 114 6.32 6.87 8.64
N ASN A 115 5.56 7.81 9.21
CA ASN A 115 5.97 9.22 9.17
C ASN A 115 7.28 9.43 9.95
N GLY A 116 8.35 9.86 9.28
CA GLY A 116 9.69 10.02 9.86
C GLY A 116 10.58 8.77 9.75
N THR A 117 10.16 7.75 8.99
CA THR A 117 11.05 6.70 8.47
C THR A 117 11.60 7.09 7.10
N SER A 118 12.69 6.47 6.66
CA SER A 118 13.25 6.68 5.32
C SER A 118 12.52 5.85 4.27
N CYS A 119 12.18 6.45 3.11
CA CYS A 119 11.59 5.76 1.96
C CYS A 119 10.39 4.88 2.35
N ALA A 120 9.41 5.50 3.02
CA ALA A 120 8.25 4.83 3.60
C ALA A 120 7.34 4.15 2.56
N ASP A 121 7.38 4.64 1.33
CA ASP A 121 6.74 4.10 0.13
C ASP A 121 7.18 2.69 -0.24
N GLU A 122 8.39 2.32 0.15
CA GLU A 122 8.91 0.97 -0.03
C GLU A 122 8.64 0.05 1.17
N SER A 123 7.59 0.32 1.95
CA SER A 123 7.26 -0.54 3.11
C SER A 123 5.77 -0.64 3.42
N LEU A 124 4.95 0.34 3.03
CA LEU A 124 3.52 0.33 3.38
C LEU A 124 2.78 -0.88 2.79
N TRP A 125 2.89 -1.09 1.48
CA TRP A 125 2.08 -2.09 0.78
C TRP A 125 2.41 -3.52 1.19
N GLY A 126 3.71 -3.85 1.28
CA GLY A 126 4.14 -5.16 1.76
C GLY A 126 3.73 -5.40 3.22
N THR A 127 3.78 -4.36 4.06
CA THR A 127 3.36 -4.46 5.47
C THR A 127 1.87 -4.75 5.58
N ILE A 128 1.04 -4.09 4.77
CA ILE A 128 -0.39 -4.37 4.75
C ILE A 128 -0.64 -5.78 4.23
N ALA A 129 -0.17 -6.09 3.01
CA ALA A 129 -0.42 -7.36 2.34
C ALA A 129 0.07 -8.58 3.15
N GLY A 130 1.19 -8.45 3.87
CA GLY A 130 1.76 -9.51 4.68
C GLY A 130 1.12 -9.72 6.05
N ASN A 131 0.18 -8.85 6.47
CA ASN A 131 -0.42 -8.90 7.81
C ASN A 131 -1.95 -8.78 7.83
N LEU A 132 -2.64 -8.92 6.69
CA LEU A 132 -4.11 -8.80 6.59
C LEU A 132 -4.86 -9.72 7.57
N ASP A 133 -4.37 -10.94 7.81
CA ASP A 133 -5.00 -11.93 8.70
C ASP A 133 -4.83 -11.61 10.20
N SER A 134 -3.93 -10.67 10.54
CA SER A 134 -3.69 -10.30 11.94
C SER A 134 -4.80 -9.43 12.53
N GLU A 135 -5.65 -8.82 11.70
CA GLU A 135 -6.86 -8.11 12.14
C GLU A 135 -8.05 -9.04 12.38
N GLU A 136 -8.24 -10.11 11.60
CA GLU A 136 -9.26 -11.14 11.89
C GLU A 136 -9.02 -11.82 13.24
N ASN A 137 -7.76 -11.92 13.67
CA ASN A 137 -7.39 -12.48 14.98
C ASN A 137 -7.45 -11.47 16.15
N LEU A 138 -7.75 -10.20 15.89
CA LEU A 138 -7.92 -9.15 16.91
C LEU A 138 -9.40 -8.85 17.21
N GLN A 139 -10.34 -9.54 16.54
CA GLN A 139 -11.76 -9.59 16.89
C GLN A 139 -12.11 -10.85 17.69
N ILE A 140 -11.49 -11.03 18.87
CA ILE A 140 -12.02 -11.84 19.99
C ILE A 140 -11.76 -11.09 21.30
#